data_AF-A0A3P8SPP3-F1
#
_entry.id   AF-A0A3P8SPP3-F1
#
_cell.length_a   1.000
_cell.length_b   1.000
_cell.length_c   1.000
_cell.angle_alpha   90.00
_cell.angle_beta   90.00
_cell.angle_gamma   90.00
#
_symmetry.space_group_name_H-M   'P 1'
#
loop_
_entity.id
_entity.type
_entity.pdbx_description
1 polymer ?
#
loop_
_entity_poly.entity_id
_entity_poly.type
_entity_poly.pdbx_seq_one_letter_code
_entity_poly.pdbx_strand_id
1 'polypeptide(L)'
;MDLEQTCAALHSENEQLKQENDQLKSLLSVMKENMDLRARIQSFNRDVLEDITGIPQSSRTEFPPDAKGDCNQTCKHFRAAFLVVLCLNSGNSIPGPDRLFGEISYQLDRRILAFVFQGQKRFYGFTVLNIADKVVEVSTHPLTGKVDEGYRLFLTQRFAGLMDRLSQLGYKAALHPAFTEFIINTYGILKKKPEENSAQELDYNNPDFLKKQILTSAPRKLQKDLLLVLTCLHSMAEKDGKPLLQW
;
A
#
# COMPACT_ATOMS: atom_id res chain seq x y z
N MET A 1 14.87 46.40 32.93
CA MET A 1 14.99 45.55 31.73
C MET A 1 15.55 46.45 30.65
N ASP A 2 16.72 46.11 30.12
CA ASP A 2 17.52 46.99 29.26
C ASP A 2 16.99 46.95 27.82
N LEU A 3 16.91 48.10 27.16
CA LEU A 3 16.33 48.25 25.82
C LEU A 3 17.09 47.39 24.79
N GLU A 4 18.40 47.23 25.00
CA GLU A 4 19.26 46.37 24.18
C GLU A 4 18.93 44.89 24.31
N GLN A 5 18.57 44.41 25.52
CA GLN A 5 18.16 43.02 25.73
C GLN A 5 16.84 42.71 25.01
N THR A 6 15.90 43.67 24.98
CA THR A 6 14.63 43.49 24.26
C THR A 6 14.84 43.47 22.74
N CYS A 7 15.71 44.33 22.20
CA CYS A 7 16.07 44.30 20.77
C CYS A 7 16.74 42.99 20.36
N ALA A 8 17.67 42.48 21.17
CA ALA A 8 18.36 41.22 20.89
C ALA A 8 17.38 40.02 20.90
N ALA A 9 16.46 39.99 21.88
CA ALA A 9 15.44 38.94 21.97
C ALA A 9 14.49 38.96 20.75
N LEU A 10 14.00 40.14 20.35
CA LEU A 10 13.14 40.29 19.17
C LEU A 10 13.84 39.91 17.87
N HIS A 11 15.14 40.19 17.74
CA HIS A 11 15.92 39.78 16.58
C HIS A 11 16.07 38.25 16.53
N SER A 12 16.30 37.60 17.66
CA SER A 12 16.39 36.13 17.75
C SER A 12 15.07 35.47 17.39
N GLU A 13 13.94 36.00 17.87
CA GLU A 13 12.60 35.46 17.60
C GLU A 13 12.22 35.60 16.12
N ASN A 14 12.55 36.72 15.48
CA ASN A 14 12.32 36.90 14.04
C ASN A 14 13.12 35.91 13.19
N GLU A 15 14.38 35.63 13.55
CA GLU A 15 15.19 34.63 12.85
C GLU A 15 14.63 33.21 13.04
N GLN A 16 14.12 32.89 14.24
CA GLN A 16 13.44 31.63 14.48
C GLN A 16 12.17 31.49 13.63
N LEU A 17 11.30 32.51 13.61
CA LEU A 17 10.08 32.53 12.81
C LEU A 17 10.36 32.41 11.30
N LYS A 18 11.50 32.93 10.85
CA LYS A 18 11.95 32.80 9.46
C LYS A 18 12.35 31.36 9.14
N GLN A 19 13.09 30.69 10.04
CA GLN A 19 13.43 29.27 9.89
C GLN A 19 12.19 28.39 9.89
N GLU A 20 11.23 28.63 10.79
CA GLU A 20 9.96 27.90 10.84
C GLU A 20 9.15 28.11 9.56
N ASN A 21 9.11 29.32 9.02
CA ASN A 21 8.47 29.59 7.73
C ASN A 21 9.10 28.82 6.57
N ASP A 22 10.43 28.73 6.53
CA ASP A 22 11.11 27.99 5.48
C ASP A 22 10.92 26.47 5.62
N GLN A 23 10.85 25.96 6.85
CA GLN A 23 10.44 24.57 7.12
C GLN A 23 9.01 24.30 6.66
N LEU A 24 8.05 25.19 6.95
CA LEU A 24 6.67 25.06 6.52
C LEU A 24 6.52 25.07 5.00
N LYS A 25 7.29 25.92 4.29
CA LYS A 25 7.33 25.92 2.81
C LYS A 25 7.86 24.60 2.25
N SER A 26 8.90 24.02 2.87
CA SER A 26 9.44 22.71 2.50
C SER A 26 8.37 21.62 2.67
N LEU A 27 7.68 21.60 3.81
CA LEU A 27 6.60 20.65 4.08
C LEU A 27 5.44 20.80 3.07
N LEU A 28 5.06 22.04 2.72
CA LEU A 28 4.06 22.32 1.71
C LEU A 28 4.46 21.81 0.32
N SER A 29 5.74 21.87 -0.05
CA SER A 29 6.24 21.30 -1.31
C SER A 29 6.02 19.79 -1.35
N VAL A 30 6.45 19.09 -0.29
CA VAL A 30 6.29 17.63 -0.18
C VAL A 30 4.81 17.24 -0.16
N MET A 31 3.95 18.01 0.50
CA MET A 31 2.50 17.76 0.46
C MET A 31 1.90 17.93 -0.94
N LYS A 32 2.31 18.95 -1.70
CA LYS A 32 1.86 19.15 -3.09
C LYS A 32 2.30 18.00 -3.99
N GLU A 33 3.55 17.55 -3.88
CA GLU A 33 4.05 16.39 -4.62
C GLU A 33 3.28 15.11 -4.27
N ASN A 34 3.00 14.89 -2.98
CA ASN A 34 2.16 13.78 -2.53
C ASN A 34 0.72 13.86 -3.06
N MET A 35 0.15 15.06 -3.17
CA MET A 35 -1.16 15.27 -3.79
C MET A 35 -1.14 14.94 -5.28
N ASP A 36 -0.12 15.38 -6.02
CA ASP A 36 0.04 15.09 -7.45
C ASP A 36 0.24 13.59 -7.71
N LEU A 37 1.09 12.94 -6.92
CA LEU A 37 1.27 11.48 -6.98
C LEU A 37 -0.04 10.74 -6.76
N ARG A 38 -0.84 11.17 -5.77
CA ARG A 38 -2.17 10.60 -5.52
C ARG A 38 -3.12 10.81 -6.69
N ALA A 39 -3.12 12.00 -7.32
CA ALA A 39 -3.95 12.28 -8.49
C ALA A 39 -3.57 11.40 -9.68
N ARG A 40 -2.27 11.22 -9.94
CA ARG A 40 -1.77 10.32 -11.00
C ARG A 40 -2.16 8.86 -10.74
N ILE A 41 -2.09 8.40 -9.50
CA ILE A 41 -2.55 7.05 -9.12
C ILE A 41 -4.06 6.89 -9.32
N GLN A 42 -4.86 7.91 -8.98
CA GLN A 42 -6.31 7.87 -9.21
C GLN A 42 -6.66 7.84 -10.70
N SER A 43 -5.93 8.58 -11.53
CA SER A 43 -6.07 8.51 -13.00
C SER A 43 -5.73 7.11 -13.51
N PHE A 44 -4.60 6.56 -13.09
CA PHE A 44 -4.18 5.21 -13.48
C PHE A 44 -5.22 4.15 -13.11
N ASN A 45 -5.77 4.22 -11.89
CA ASN A 45 -6.81 3.30 -11.45
C ASN A 45 -8.10 3.43 -12.27
N ARG A 46 -8.48 4.65 -12.67
CA ARG A 46 -9.64 4.89 -13.55
C ARG A 46 -9.44 4.27 -14.93
N ASP A 47 -8.27 4.51 -15.53
CA ASP A 47 -7.95 4.01 -16.87
C ASP A 47 -7.82 2.49 -16.93
N VAL A 48 -7.38 1.86 -15.83
CA VAL A 48 -7.38 0.40 -15.68
C VAL A 48 -8.81 -0.14 -15.53
N LEU A 49 -9.68 0.56 -14.79
CA LEU A 49 -11.08 0.17 -14.62
C LEU A 49 -11.84 0.23 -15.94
N GLU A 50 -11.62 1.25 -16.77
CA GLU A 50 -12.23 1.35 -18.11
C GLU A 50 -11.76 0.22 -19.03
N ASP A 51 -10.48 -0.18 -18.97
CA ASP A 51 -9.96 -1.33 -19.73
C ASP A 51 -10.55 -2.67 -19.28
N ILE A 52 -10.75 -2.87 -17.97
CA ILE A 52 -11.28 -4.13 -17.43
C ILE A 52 -12.79 -4.26 -17.72
N THR A 53 -13.52 -3.15 -17.71
CA THR A 53 -14.99 -3.15 -17.86
C THR A 53 -15.44 -2.90 -19.29
N GLY A 54 -14.58 -2.35 -20.16
CA GLY A 54 -14.92 -2.00 -21.54
C GLY A 54 -15.92 -0.84 -21.68
N ILE A 55 -16.24 -0.12 -20.60
CA ILE A 55 -17.23 0.97 -20.58
C ILE A 55 -16.51 2.31 -20.30
N PRO A 56 -16.51 3.26 -21.25
CA PRO A 56 -16.04 4.62 -21.00
C PRO A 56 -17.02 5.35 -20.07
N GLN A 57 -16.55 6.00 -19.00
CA GLN A 57 -17.41 6.79 -18.11
C GLN A 57 -17.81 8.16 -18.72
N SER A 58 -18.39 8.15 -19.92
CA SER A 58 -18.96 9.35 -20.56
C SER A 58 -20.48 9.49 -20.39
N SER A 59 -21.18 8.54 -19.77
CA SER A 59 -22.60 8.68 -19.48
C SER A 59 -22.79 9.18 -18.04
N ARG A 60 -23.08 10.48 -17.92
CA ARG A 60 -23.78 11.05 -16.77
C ARG A 60 -25.02 10.19 -16.49
N THR A 61 -24.98 9.39 -15.43
CA THR A 61 -26.21 8.91 -14.78
C THR A 61 -26.58 9.94 -13.72
N GLU A 62 -27.56 10.78 -14.06
CA GLU A 62 -28.37 11.47 -13.07
C GLU A 62 -29.00 10.39 -12.18
N PHE A 63 -28.60 10.34 -10.90
CA PHE A 63 -29.27 9.50 -9.91
C PHE A 63 -30.54 10.23 -9.42
N PRO A 64 -31.65 9.50 -9.23
CA PRO A 64 -32.86 10.08 -8.67
C PRO A 64 -32.66 10.43 -7.19
N PRO A 65 -33.34 11.48 -6.68
CA PRO A 65 -33.29 11.79 -5.26
C PRO A 65 -34.14 10.75 -4.54
N ASP A 66 -33.57 10.05 -3.56
CA ASP A 66 -34.18 9.74 -2.26
C ASP A 66 -33.48 8.57 -1.57
N ALA A 67 -32.64 8.90 -0.60
CA ALA A 67 -32.47 8.18 0.67
C ALA A 67 -31.50 8.96 1.55
N LYS A 68 -32.04 9.85 2.39
CA LYS A 68 -31.30 10.43 3.51
C LYS A 68 -31.03 9.32 4.54
N GLY A 69 -29.75 9.06 4.79
CA GLY A 69 -29.28 8.28 5.92
C GLY A 69 -27.99 8.91 6.41
N ASP A 70 -28.08 9.62 7.54
CA ASP A 70 -26.99 10.36 8.16
C ASP A 70 -25.76 9.47 8.42
N CYS A 71 -24.61 9.88 7.91
CA CYS A 71 -23.31 9.45 8.44
C CYS A 71 -22.39 10.66 8.55
N ASN A 72 -22.22 11.08 9.79
CA ASN A 72 -21.53 12.30 10.19
C ASN A 72 -20.01 12.15 9.96
N GLN A 73 -19.50 12.94 9.02
CA GLN A 73 -18.25 13.70 9.06
C GLN A 73 -17.05 13.10 9.86
N THR A 74 -16.20 12.30 9.21
CA THR A 74 -14.73 12.51 9.04
C THR A 74 -14.09 11.31 8.31
N CYS A 75 -14.01 11.35 6.98
CA CYS A 75 -13.09 10.52 6.18
C CYS A 75 -13.12 10.98 4.71
N LYS A 76 -12.62 12.19 4.44
CA LYS A 76 -12.48 12.76 3.08
C LYS A 76 -11.00 12.64 2.73
N HIS A 77 -10.53 11.64 1.98
CA HIS A 77 -10.31 11.82 0.53
C HIS A 77 -9.92 10.54 -0.25
N PHE A 78 -10.04 9.34 0.33
CA PHE A 78 -9.60 8.11 -0.35
C PHE A 78 -10.71 7.08 -0.62
N ARG A 79 -11.91 7.25 -0.06
CA ARG A 79 -12.95 6.20 -0.07
C ARG A 79 -13.96 6.29 -1.23
N ALA A 80 -14.08 7.42 -1.91
CA ALA A 80 -15.14 7.61 -2.91
C ALA A 80 -14.93 6.78 -4.19
N ALA A 81 -13.69 6.65 -4.68
CA ALA A 81 -13.38 5.75 -5.80
C ALA A 81 -13.40 4.26 -5.39
N PHE A 82 -13.09 3.98 -4.13
CA PHE A 82 -13.09 2.62 -3.55
C PHE A 82 -14.51 2.05 -3.38
N LEU A 83 -15.51 2.91 -3.10
CA LEU A 83 -16.89 2.47 -2.92
C LEU A 83 -17.59 2.08 -4.23
N VAL A 84 -17.25 2.72 -5.36
CA VAL A 84 -17.86 2.37 -6.67
C VAL A 84 -17.44 0.97 -7.11
N VAL A 85 -16.19 0.58 -6.83
CA VAL A 85 -15.69 -0.78 -7.09
C VAL A 85 -16.32 -1.81 -6.14
N LEU A 86 -16.51 -1.46 -4.86
CA LEU A 86 -17.20 -2.35 -3.91
C LEU A 86 -18.68 -2.55 -4.27
N CYS A 87 -19.40 -1.51 -4.71
CA CYS A 87 -20.83 -1.64 -5.01
C CYS A 87 -21.13 -2.36 -6.33
N LEU A 88 -20.22 -2.37 -7.31
CA LEU A 88 -20.44 -3.11 -8.57
C LEU A 88 -19.93 -4.57 -8.53
N ASN A 89 -19.05 -4.92 -7.59
CA ASN A 89 -18.43 -6.27 -7.52
C ASN A 89 -18.66 -7.04 -6.21
N SER A 90 -19.55 -6.60 -5.32
CA SER A 90 -19.92 -7.36 -4.10
C SER A 90 -20.66 -8.69 -4.37
N GLY A 91 -20.73 -9.18 -5.62
CA GLY A 91 -21.45 -10.41 -5.99
C GLY A 91 -20.63 -11.51 -6.66
N ASN A 92 -19.50 -11.22 -7.31
CA ASN A 92 -18.80 -12.23 -8.11
C ASN A 92 -17.33 -12.35 -7.71
N SER A 93 -17.06 -13.26 -6.78
CA SER A 93 -15.75 -13.83 -6.59
C SER A 93 -15.30 -14.49 -7.89
N ILE A 94 -14.38 -13.88 -8.67
CA ILE A 94 -13.83 -14.51 -9.90
C ILE A 94 -13.30 -15.90 -9.51
N PRO A 95 -13.86 -17.00 -10.02
CA PRO A 95 -13.33 -18.33 -9.82
C PRO A 95 -12.29 -18.56 -10.92
N GLY A 96 -11.00 -18.58 -10.58
CA GLY A 96 -10.00 -18.85 -11.60
C GLY A 96 -8.55 -18.52 -11.25
N PRO A 97 -7.64 -18.79 -12.20
CA PRO A 97 -6.20 -18.52 -12.11
C PRO A 97 -5.86 -17.04 -11.93
N ASP A 98 -6.82 -16.13 -12.12
CA ASP A 98 -6.62 -14.69 -11.93
C ASP A 98 -6.46 -14.28 -10.46
N ARG A 99 -6.95 -15.11 -9.52
CA ARG A 99 -6.68 -14.96 -8.08
C ARG A 99 -5.20 -15.06 -7.75
N LEU A 100 -4.40 -15.63 -8.65
CA LEU A 100 -2.96 -15.73 -8.48
C LEU A 100 -2.30 -14.37 -8.37
N PHE A 101 -2.83 -13.33 -9.01
CA PHE A 101 -2.26 -11.98 -8.93
C PHE A 101 -2.44 -11.37 -7.53
N GLY A 102 -3.64 -11.54 -6.97
CA GLY A 102 -3.92 -11.17 -5.58
C GLY A 102 -3.10 -12.00 -4.61
N GLU A 103 -2.92 -13.29 -4.87
CA GLU A 103 -2.07 -14.17 -4.05
C GLU A 103 -0.59 -13.72 -4.05
N ILE A 104 0.01 -13.50 -5.22
CA ILE A 104 1.39 -13.01 -5.36
C ILE A 104 1.58 -11.70 -4.57
N SER A 105 0.64 -10.77 -4.74
CA SER A 105 0.67 -9.47 -4.06
C SER A 105 0.53 -9.62 -2.54
N TYR A 106 -0.39 -10.48 -2.09
CA TYR A 106 -0.61 -10.77 -0.68
C TYR A 106 0.62 -11.41 -0.02
N GLN A 107 1.27 -12.35 -0.70
CA GLN A 107 2.47 -13.01 -0.19
C GLN A 107 3.64 -12.02 -0.01
N LEU A 108 3.83 -11.09 -0.96
CA LEU A 108 4.84 -10.04 -0.81
C LEU A 108 4.54 -9.18 0.43
N ASP A 109 3.31 -8.66 0.55
CA ASP A 109 2.90 -7.83 1.67
C ASP A 109 3.09 -8.55 3.02
N ARG A 110 2.69 -9.82 3.10
CA ARG A 110 2.86 -10.65 4.31
C ARG A 110 4.33 -10.85 4.67
N ARG A 111 5.20 -11.08 3.69
CA ARG A 111 6.64 -11.22 3.91
C ARG A 111 7.28 -9.91 4.34
N ILE A 112 6.86 -8.77 3.80
CA ILE A 112 7.30 -7.44 4.25
C ILE A 112 6.91 -7.23 5.71
N LEU A 113 5.64 -7.47 6.06
CA LEU A 113 5.14 -7.33 7.43
C LEU A 113 5.87 -8.26 8.41
N ALA A 114 6.03 -9.54 8.06
CA ALA A 114 6.74 -10.51 8.87
C ALA A 114 8.23 -10.18 9.02
N PHE A 115 8.85 -9.60 7.99
CA PHE A 115 10.23 -9.16 8.08
C PHE A 115 10.39 -8.03 9.08
N VAL A 116 9.51 -7.01 9.04
CA VAL A 116 9.58 -5.85 9.94
C VAL A 116 9.20 -6.24 11.37
N PHE A 117 8.05 -6.88 11.55
CA PHE A 117 7.42 -7.13 12.85
C PHE A 117 7.63 -8.58 13.32
N GLN A 118 8.88 -8.99 13.52
CA GLN A 118 9.21 -10.38 13.88
C GLN A 118 8.57 -10.88 15.19
N GLY A 119 8.25 -9.97 16.12
CA GLY A 119 7.60 -10.32 17.40
C GLY A 119 6.09 -10.55 17.31
N GLN A 120 5.46 -10.25 16.18
CA GLN A 120 4.00 -10.31 16.03
C GLN A 120 3.56 -11.64 15.40
N LYS A 121 2.64 -12.33 16.08
CA LYS A 121 2.07 -13.60 15.59
C LYS A 121 0.96 -13.41 14.55
N ARG A 122 0.28 -12.25 14.59
CA ARG A 122 -0.87 -11.93 13.75
C ARG A 122 -0.78 -10.48 13.31
N PHE A 123 -1.16 -10.21 12.06
CA PHE A 123 -1.05 -8.91 11.41
C PHE A 123 -2.44 -8.32 11.10
N TYR A 124 -3.38 -8.40 12.04
CA TYR A 124 -4.74 -7.87 11.83
C TYR A 124 -4.72 -6.35 11.72
N GLY A 125 -5.24 -5.80 10.62
CA GLY A 125 -5.21 -4.37 10.35
C GLY A 125 -3.82 -3.82 10.02
N PHE A 126 -2.82 -4.69 9.80
CA PHE A 126 -1.52 -4.29 9.27
C PHE A 126 -1.56 -4.38 7.75
N THR A 127 -1.07 -3.33 7.11
CA THR A 127 -0.86 -3.25 5.66
C THR A 127 0.51 -2.63 5.43
N VAL A 128 1.09 -2.80 4.25
CA VAL A 128 2.38 -2.15 3.96
C VAL A 128 2.25 -0.61 4.00
N LEU A 129 1.08 -0.07 3.67
CA LEU A 129 0.77 1.36 3.72
C LEU A 129 0.79 1.96 5.12
N ASN A 130 0.43 1.18 6.15
CA ASN A 130 0.31 1.68 7.53
C ASN A 130 1.46 1.22 8.45
N ILE A 131 2.56 0.72 7.89
CA ILE A 131 3.70 0.24 8.69
C ILE A 131 4.21 1.32 9.65
N ALA A 132 4.32 2.58 9.22
CA ALA A 132 4.79 3.66 10.09
C ALA A 132 3.90 3.83 11.33
N ASP A 133 2.58 3.86 11.14
CA ASP A 133 1.61 3.93 12.24
C ASP A 133 1.70 2.69 13.13
N LYS A 134 1.82 1.51 12.52
CA LYS A 134 1.95 0.24 13.24
C LYS A 134 3.25 0.13 14.02
N VAL A 135 4.34 0.73 13.56
CA VAL A 135 5.59 0.82 14.32
C VAL A 135 5.40 1.63 15.60
N VAL A 136 4.69 2.75 15.55
CA VAL A 136 4.35 3.53 16.75
C VAL A 136 3.43 2.73 17.67
N GLU A 137 2.40 2.07 17.12
CA GLU A 137 1.45 1.26 17.89
C GLU A 137 2.16 0.13 18.66
N VAL A 138 3.00 -0.67 18.00
CA VAL A 138 3.66 -1.83 18.64
C VAL A 138 4.80 -1.43 19.57
N SER A 139 5.37 -0.23 19.40
CA SER A 139 6.39 0.30 20.31
C SER A 139 5.79 1.04 21.51
N THR A 140 4.47 1.26 21.54
CA THR A 140 3.80 1.93 22.65
C THR A 140 3.34 0.91 23.68
N HIS A 141 3.75 1.10 24.94
CA HIS A 141 3.32 0.24 26.02
C HIS A 141 1.82 0.45 26.32
N PRO A 142 0.98 -0.59 26.29
CA PRO A 142 -0.48 -0.44 26.28
C PRO A 142 -1.06 0.17 27.56
N LEU A 143 -0.40 -0.01 28.70
CA LEU A 143 -0.89 0.49 30.00
C LEU A 143 -0.36 1.87 30.37
N THR A 144 0.78 2.27 29.82
CA THR A 144 1.47 3.52 30.23
C THR A 144 1.46 4.56 29.13
N GLY A 145 1.15 4.17 27.89
CA GLY A 145 1.23 5.05 26.73
C GLY A 145 2.65 5.48 26.37
N LYS A 146 3.67 4.99 27.09
CA LYS A 146 5.06 5.35 26.85
C LYS A 146 5.59 4.58 25.64
N VAL A 147 6.20 5.30 24.72
CA VAL A 147 6.86 4.73 23.54
C VAL A 147 8.24 4.20 23.93
N ASP A 148 8.55 2.96 23.56
CA ASP A 148 9.90 2.44 23.52
C ASP A 148 10.62 3.00 22.28
N GLU A 149 11.38 4.07 22.50
CA GLU A 149 12.11 4.78 21.45
C GLU A 149 13.17 3.91 20.77
N GLY A 150 13.84 3.04 21.53
CA GLY A 150 14.86 2.14 20.99
C GLY A 150 14.24 1.10 20.05
N TYR A 151 13.13 0.50 20.48
CA TYR A 151 12.41 -0.46 19.67
C TYR A 151 11.74 0.18 18.44
N ARG A 152 11.17 1.38 18.60
CA ARG A 152 10.63 2.18 17.49
C ARG A 152 11.68 2.47 16.43
N LEU A 153 12.86 2.94 16.85
CA LEU A 153 13.97 3.24 15.94
C LEU A 153 14.44 1.98 15.22
N PHE A 154 14.60 0.87 15.93
CA PHE A 154 14.98 -0.42 15.37
C PHE A 154 14.03 -0.88 14.25
N LEU A 155 12.71 -0.85 14.49
CA LEU A 155 11.72 -1.25 13.48
C LEU A 155 11.72 -0.31 12.28
N THR A 156 11.87 1.00 12.51
CA THR A 156 11.92 2.02 11.46
C THR A 156 13.13 1.81 10.54
N GLN A 157 14.32 1.63 11.12
CA GLN A 157 15.55 1.37 10.37
C GLN A 157 15.48 0.05 9.60
N ARG A 158 14.88 -0.98 10.22
CA ARG A 158 14.68 -2.28 9.60
C ARG A 158 13.76 -2.21 8.39
N PHE A 159 12.66 -1.45 8.49
CA PHE A 159 11.77 -1.22 7.36
C PHE A 159 12.45 -0.40 6.25
N ALA A 160 13.17 0.66 6.60
CA ALA A 160 13.92 1.47 5.64
C ALA A 160 14.95 0.63 4.88
N GLY A 161 15.77 -0.17 5.57
CA GLY A 161 16.76 -1.03 4.93
C GLY A 161 16.14 -2.15 4.06
N LEU A 162 14.93 -2.62 4.40
CA LEU A 162 14.17 -3.52 3.51
C LEU A 162 13.73 -2.78 2.25
N MET A 163 13.15 -1.59 2.40
CA MET A 163 12.66 -0.78 1.28
C MET A 163 13.80 -0.36 0.34
N ASP A 164 14.98 -0.03 0.85
CA ASP A 164 16.16 0.27 0.04
C ASP A 164 16.58 -0.92 -0.84
N ARG A 165 16.50 -2.12 -0.30
CA ARG A 165 16.79 -3.35 -1.05
C ARG A 165 15.72 -3.66 -2.08
N LEU A 166 14.45 -3.44 -1.75
CA LEU A 166 13.36 -3.61 -2.72
C LEU A 166 13.44 -2.53 -3.81
N SER A 167 13.87 -1.31 -3.49
CA SER A 167 14.03 -0.24 -4.48
C SER A 167 15.14 -0.49 -5.48
N GLN A 168 16.19 -1.22 -5.09
CA GLN A 168 17.20 -1.71 -6.04
C GLN A 168 16.60 -2.66 -7.10
N LEU A 169 15.51 -3.36 -6.78
CA LEU A 169 14.76 -4.18 -7.74
C LEU A 169 13.73 -3.36 -8.53
N GLY A 170 13.56 -2.07 -8.21
CA GLY A 170 12.60 -1.16 -8.82
C GLY A 170 11.33 -0.92 -7.99
N TYR A 171 11.19 -1.53 -6.81
CA TYR A 171 10.05 -1.31 -5.93
C TYR A 171 10.01 0.14 -5.43
N LYS A 172 8.84 0.75 -5.54
CA LYS A 172 8.58 2.14 -5.13
C LYS A 172 7.61 2.15 -3.95
N ALA A 173 8.08 2.57 -2.78
CA ALA A 173 7.28 2.65 -1.56
C ALA A 173 6.05 3.57 -1.67
N ALA A 174 6.09 4.56 -2.57
CA ALA A 174 4.96 5.46 -2.81
C ALA A 174 3.87 4.89 -3.75
N LEU A 175 4.17 3.81 -4.48
CA LEU A 175 3.29 3.25 -5.52
C LEU A 175 2.83 1.84 -5.17
N HIS A 176 3.79 0.95 -4.92
CA HIS A 176 3.54 -0.48 -4.90
C HIS A 176 2.72 -0.96 -3.69
N PRO A 177 2.82 -0.38 -2.48
CA PRO A 177 1.91 -0.74 -1.40
C PRO A 177 0.43 -0.49 -1.73
N ALA A 178 0.11 0.61 -2.42
CA ALA A 178 -1.25 0.88 -2.87
C ALA A 178 -1.66 -0.02 -4.05
N PHE A 179 -0.70 -0.32 -4.93
CA PHE A 179 -0.91 -1.26 -6.03
C PHE A 179 -1.20 -2.69 -5.55
N THR A 180 -0.42 -3.23 -4.60
CA THR A 180 -0.64 -4.59 -4.07
C THR A 180 -1.99 -4.67 -3.35
N GLU A 181 -2.35 -3.67 -2.56
CA GLU A 181 -3.69 -3.58 -1.95
C GLU A 181 -4.80 -3.56 -3.02
N PHE A 182 -4.64 -2.76 -4.08
CA PHE A 182 -5.58 -2.74 -5.20
C PHE A 182 -5.74 -4.10 -5.88
N ILE A 183 -4.62 -4.78 -6.18
CA ILE A 183 -4.64 -6.11 -6.81
C ILE A 183 -5.31 -7.14 -5.90
N ILE A 184 -4.98 -7.15 -4.60
CA ILE A 184 -5.58 -8.05 -3.61
C ILE A 184 -7.10 -7.84 -3.53
N ASN A 185 -7.55 -6.59 -3.47
CA ASN A 185 -8.97 -6.27 -3.39
C ASN A 185 -9.72 -6.56 -4.69
N THR A 186 -9.07 -6.43 -5.84
CA THR A 186 -9.67 -6.63 -7.17
C THR A 186 -9.75 -8.11 -7.54
N TYR A 187 -8.65 -8.84 -7.39
CA TYR A 187 -8.54 -10.23 -7.85
C TYR A 187 -8.80 -11.24 -6.72
N GLY A 188 -8.69 -10.82 -5.46
CA GLY A 188 -8.81 -11.69 -4.29
C GLY A 188 -7.60 -12.61 -4.09
N ILE A 189 -7.54 -13.24 -2.92
CA ILE A 189 -6.51 -14.23 -2.55
C ILE A 189 -7.01 -15.67 -2.74
N LEU A 190 -6.08 -16.63 -2.79
CA LEU A 190 -6.39 -18.05 -2.81
C LEU A 190 -6.64 -18.53 -1.37
N LYS A 191 -7.86 -18.99 -1.08
CA LYS A 191 -8.27 -19.41 0.28
C LYS A 191 -7.81 -20.82 0.65
N LYS A 192 -7.46 -21.65 -0.33
CA LYS A 192 -7.03 -23.04 -0.16
C LYS A 192 -5.97 -23.35 -1.21
N LYS A 193 -5.05 -24.26 -0.87
CA LYS A 193 -4.20 -24.94 -1.86
C LYS A 193 -5.13 -25.53 -2.92
N PRO A 194 -4.92 -25.27 -4.22
CA PRO A 194 -5.65 -25.94 -5.29
C PRO A 194 -5.56 -27.44 -5.07
N GLU A 195 -6.73 -28.09 -4.94
CA GLU A 195 -6.81 -29.49 -4.52
C GLU A 195 -6.01 -30.38 -5.50
N GLU A 196 -5.34 -31.38 -4.94
CA GLU A 196 -4.39 -32.31 -5.60
C GLU A 196 -5.02 -33.19 -6.70
N ASN A 197 -6.28 -32.94 -7.10
CA ASN A 197 -7.08 -33.80 -7.98
C ASN A 197 -7.53 -33.16 -9.32
N SER A 198 -7.03 -31.99 -9.69
CA SER A 198 -7.07 -31.57 -11.10
C SER A 198 -5.73 -31.92 -11.76
N ALA A 199 -5.74 -32.52 -12.94
CA ALA A 199 -4.58 -32.99 -13.72
C ALA A 199 -3.55 -31.89 -14.14
N GLN A 200 -3.50 -30.79 -13.41
CA GLN A 200 -2.52 -29.73 -13.49
C GLN A 200 -1.97 -29.53 -12.07
N GLU A 201 -0.87 -30.20 -11.74
CA GLU A 201 0.07 -29.68 -10.75
C GLU A 201 0.60 -28.35 -11.29
N LEU A 202 -0.16 -27.28 -11.08
CA LEU A 202 0.31 -25.93 -11.36
C LEU A 202 1.44 -25.68 -10.37
N ASP A 203 2.66 -25.64 -10.87
CA ASP A 203 3.88 -25.42 -10.10
C ASP A 203 3.92 -23.96 -9.63
N TYR A 204 3.06 -23.64 -8.66
CA TYR A 204 2.89 -22.29 -8.12
C TYR A 204 4.12 -21.79 -7.35
N ASN A 205 5.10 -22.65 -7.11
CA ASN A 205 6.39 -22.26 -6.54
C ASN A 205 7.47 -22.01 -7.59
N ASN A 206 7.16 -22.20 -8.87
CA ASN A 206 8.07 -21.90 -9.96
C ASN A 206 7.87 -20.46 -10.45
N PRO A 207 8.90 -19.60 -10.32
CA PRO A 207 8.79 -18.19 -10.69
C PRO A 207 8.53 -18.01 -12.19
N ASP A 208 9.00 -18.90 -13.06
CA ASP A 208 8.81 -18.77 -14.50
C ASP A 208 7.39 -19.14 -14.93
N PHE A 209 6.77 -20.09 -14.24
CA PHE A 209 5.34 -20.37 -14.39
C PHE A 209 4.50 -19.13 -13.99
N LEU A 210 4.78 -18.52 -12.84
CA LEU A 210 4.07 -17.33 -12.39
C LEU A 210 4.26 -16.14 -13.34
N LYS A 211 5.48 -15.92 -13.86
CA LYS A 211 5.76 -14.90 -14.88
C LYS A 211 4.93 -15.14 -16.13
N LYS A 212 4.89 -16.39 -16.63
CA LYS A 212 4.09 -16.75 -17.80
C LYS A 212 2.61 -16.45 -17.57
N GLN A 213 2.07 -16.79 -16.40
CA GLN A 213 0.68 -16.54 -16.05
C GLN A 213 0.34 -15.05 -16.02
N ILE A 214 1.24 -14.20 -15.50
CA ILE A 214 1.07 -12.74 -15.52
C ILE A 214 1.04 -12.22 -16.97
N LEU A 215 1.98 -12.67 -17.80
CA LEU A 215 2.08 -12.22 -19.19
C LEU A 215 0.88 -12.64 -20.05
N THR A 216 0.28 -13.80 -19.78
CA THR A 216 -0.85 -14.32 -20.57
C THR A 216 -2.20 -13.78 -20.12
N SER A 217 -2.40 -13.56 -18.82
CA SER A 217 -3.75 -13.36 -18.25
C SER A 217 -3.95 -11.99 -17.59
N ALA A 218 -2.89 -11.27 -17.21
CA ALA A 218 -3.05 -9.96 -16.61
C ALA A 218 -3.29 -8.86 -17.67
N PRO A 219 -4.11 -7.84 -17.39
CA PRO A 219 -4.25 -6.65 -18.23
C PRO A 219 -2.89 -6.00 -18.50
N ARG A 220 -2.63 -5.60 -19.75
CA ARG A 220 -1.31 -5.08 -20.20
C ARG A 220 -0.78 -3.93 -19.33
N LYS A 221 -1.67 -3.06 -18.84
CA LYS A 221 -1.32 -1.93 -17.96
C LYS A 221 -0.76 -2.38 -16.60
N LEU A 222 -1.14 -3.56 -16.11
CA LEU A 222 -0.75 -4.09 -14.79
C LEU A 222 0.46 -5.04 -14.85
N GLN A 223 0.78 -5.59 -16.02
CA GLN A 223 1.80 -6.63 -16.18
C GLN A 223 3.17 -6.21 -15.64
N LYS A 224 3.62 -4.99 -15.95
CA LYS A 224 4.94 -4.51 -15.52
C LYS A 224 5.07 -4.48 -14.00
N ASP A 225 4.08 -3.91 -13.32
CA ASP A 225 4.11 -3.78 -11.86
C ASP A 225 3.85 -5.14 -11.17
N LEU A 226 3.02 -6.02 -11.74
CA LEU A 226 2.87 -7.40 -11.26
C LEU A 226 4.15 -8.23 -11.37
N LEU A 227 4.88 -8.12 -12.49
CA LEU A 227 6.18 -8.78 -12.67
C LEU A 227 7.23 -8.26 -11.69
N LEU A 228 7.18 -6.96 -11.39
CA LEU A 228 8.04 -6.35 -10.39
C LEU A 228 7.73 -6.89 -8.98
N VAL A 229 6.44 -6.94 -8.62
CA VAL A 229 5.97 -7.52 -7.35
C VAL A 229 6.42 -8.98 -7.23
N LEU A 230 6.29 -9.78 -8.29
CA LEU A 230 6.79 -11.16 -8.33
C LEU A 230 8.31 -11.25 -8.15
N THR A 231 9.07 -10.38 -8.81
CA THR A 231 10.53 -10.29 -8.65
C THR A 231 10.91 -9.99 -7.21
N CYS A 232 10.21 -9.05 -6.56
CA CYS A 232 10.41 -8.72 -5.15
C CYS A 232 10.08 -9.91 -4.24
N LEU A 233 8.96 -10.58 -4.48
CA LEU A 233 8.55 -11.77 -3.74
C LEU A 233 9.61 -12.88 -3.84
N HIS A 234 10.11 -13.13 -5.05
CA HIS A 234 11.15 -14.12 -5.28
C HIS A 234 12.46 -13.79 -4.57
N SER A 235 12.93 -12.54 -4.65
CA SER A 235 14.13 -12.12 -3.92
C SER A 235 13.98 -12.25 -2.39
N MET A 236 12.78 -12.00 -1.85
CA MET A 236 12.51 -12.24 -0.43
C MET A 236 12.45 -13.72 -0.08
N ALA A 237 11.91 -14.56 -0.96
CA ALA A 237 11.85 -16.01 -0.84
C ALA A 237 13.22 -16.68 -0.82
N GLU A 238 14.12 -16.25 -1.70
CA GLU A 238 15.51 -16.73 -1.68
C GLU A 238 16.21 -16.39 -0.37
N LYS A 239 15.94 -15.21 0.18
CA LYS A 239 16.61 -14.72 1.39
C LYS A 239 16.09 -15.33 2.68
N ASP A 240 14.81 -15.70 2.75
CA ASP A 240 14.24 -16.37 3.93
C ASP A 240 14.15 -17.90 3.79
N GLY A 241 14.47 -18.44 2.62
CA GLY A 241 14.46 -19.87 2.33
C GLY A 241 13.06 -20.48 2.30
N LYS A 242 12.01 -19.68 2.11
CA LYS A 242 10.61 -20.13 2.12
C LYS A 242 10.00 -20.20 0.72
N PRO A 243 9.04 -21.11 0.48
CA PRO A 243 8.33 -21.21 -0.80
C PRO A 243 7.61 -19.90 -1.16
N LEU A 244 7.53 -19.56 -2.45
CA LEU A 244 6.94 -18.32 -2.96
C LEU A 244 5.54 -18.10 -2.40
N LEU A 245 4.69 -19.12 -2.47
CA LEU A 245 3.34 -19.10 -1.91
C LEU A 245 3.28 -19.96 -0.65
N GLN A 246 2.79 -19.36 0.45
CA GLN A 246 2.59 -20.01 1.74
C GLN A 246 1.09 -20.09 2.04
N TRP A 247 0.61 -21.29 2.35
CA TRP A 247 -0.80 -21.58 2.63
C TRP A 247 -1.16 -21.36 4.10
#